data_AF-A0A939VRV5-F1
#
_entry.id   AF-A0A939VRV5-F1
#
_cell.length_a   1.000
_cell.length_b   1.000
_cell.length_c   1.000
_cell.angle_alpha   90.00
_cell.angle_beta   90.00
_cell.angle_gamma   90.00
#
_symmetry.space_group_name_H-M   'P 1'
#
loop_
_entity.id
_entity.type
_entity.pdbx_description
1 polymer ?
#
loop_
_entity_poly.entity_id
_entity_poly.type
_entity_poly.pdbx_seq_one_letter_code
_entity_poly.pdbx_strand_id
1 'polypeptide(L)'
;MKNGLTRLVGILAALIAAVAVLTVSVLAVRDSRTAADAEATNRTVEVVDTSLEASVKASATKPSAKETVKDDISKKETPSEESSLAVKEQPDDSVEAEVSANDAVQENKEEYYQENATVVEVIDASKSEDTPTEDEVTALLRERGFTRFPVTYEFAEGGDYEGTTEITGDSRKTHPIYQTYFEADNGDIWTIFVINGNVMANPASYNLRSPHPVQLLISETEELTSYDNQTDRYFVTIPNDSAVIVKTVDRIDAQTINSITDEEMDNL
;
A
#
# COMPACT_ATOMS: atom_id res chain seq x y z
N MET A 1 7.73 -28.15 -4.47
CA MET A 1 7.58 -27.12 -3.43
C MET A 1 8.31 -25.80 -3.70
N LYS A 2 9.13 -25.62 -4.76
CA LYS A 2 9.89 -24.37 -4.97
C LYS A 2 9.11 -23.19 -5.61
N ASN A 3 7.92 -23.43 -6.18
CA ASN A 3 7.21 -22.43 -6.99
C ASN A 3 6.19 -21.57 -6.21
N GLY A 4 5.87 -21.92 -4.96
CA GLY A 4 4.95 -21.13 -4.13
C GLY A 4 5.62 -19.89 -3.52
N LEU A 5 6.86 -20.04 -3.06
CA LEU A 5 7.59 -18.98 -2.35
C LEU A 5 7.86 -17.76 -3.26
N THR A 6 8.13 -17.97 -4.54
CA THR A 6 8.40 -16.88 -5.51
C THR A 6 7.15 -16.07 -5.85
N ARG A 7 5.95 -16.66 -5.79
CA ARG A 7 4.69 -15.91 -5.92
C ARG A 7 4.38 -15.09 -4.66
N LEU A 8 4.65 -15.66 -3.49
CA LEU A 8 4.43 -14.98 -2.21
C LEU A 8 5.29 -13.70 -2.09
N VAL A 9 6.57 -13.77 -2.45
CA VAL A 9 7.48 -12.62 -2.45
C VAL A 9 7.07 -11.53 -3.45
N GLY A 10 6.54 -11.91 -4.62
CA GLY A 10 6.05 -10.95 -5.61
C GLY A 10 4.78 -10.21 -5.17
N ILE A 11 3.86 -10.89 -4.48
CA ILE A 11 2.65 -10.29 -3.91
C ILE A 11 3.01 -9.38 -2.73
N LEU A 12 3.93 -9.81 -1.86
CA LEU A 12 4.39 -9.02 -0.71
C LEU A 12 5.06 -7.70 -1.15
N ALA A 13 5.86 -7.72 -2.22
CA ALA A 13 6.49 -6.52 -2.77
C ALA A 13 5.48 -5.54 -3.41
N ALA A 14 4.38 -6.04 -3.97
CA ALA A 14 3.29 -5.20 -4.47
C ALA A 14 2.43 -4.63 -3.33
N LEU A 15 2.25 -5.36 -2.23
CA LEU A 15 1.53 -4.88 -1.04
C LEU A 15 2.25 -3.72 -0.33
N ILE A 16 3.58 -3.79 -0.21
CA ILE A 16 4.37 -2.71 0.42
C ILE A 16 4.17 -1.37 -0.31
N ALA A 17 3.97 -1.39 -1.63
CA ALA A 17 3.65 -0.17 -2.40
C ALA A 17 2.23 0.37 -2.14
N ALA A 18 1.29 -0.45 -1.67
CA ALA A 18 -0.06 -0.02 -1.31
C ALA A 18 -0.15 0.54 0.12
N VAL A 19 0.74 0.13 1.04
CA VAL A 19 0.78 0.64 2.42
C VAL A 19 1.17 2.11 2.48
N ALA A 20 2.13 2.54 1.64
CA ALA A 20 2.53 3.94 1.53
C ALA A 20 1.39 4.90 1.12
N VAL A 21 0.29 4.40 0.56
CA VAL A 21 -0.84 5.23 0.11
C VAL A 21 -1.65 5.76 1.30
N LEU A 22 -1.87 4.97 2.36
CA LEU A 22 -2.66 5.43 3.52
C LEU A 22 -1.89 6.35 4.47
N THR A 23 -0.56 6.33 4.45
CA THR A 23 0.28 7.16 5.33
C THR A 23 0.93 8.36 4.64
N VAL A 24 1.02 8.37 3.30
CA VAL A 24 1.71 9.45 2.55
C VAL A 24 0.88 10.04 1.39
N SER A 25 -0.18 9.40 0.87
CA SER A 25 -0.81 9.93 -0.36
C SER A 25 -2.26 9.53 -0.63
N VAL A 26 -3.20 10.37 -0.19
CA VAL A 26 -4.44 10.60 -0.95
C VAL A 26 -4.20 11.57 -2.15
N LEU A 27 -3.02 12.22 -2.23
CA LEU A 27 -2.75 13.29 -3.21
C LEU A 27 -1.78 12.98 -4.37
N ALA A 28 -0.87 11.99 -4.29
CA ALA A 28 0.15 11.76 -5.34
C ALA A 28 -0.36 11.27 -6.72
N VAL A 29 -1.66 10.98 -6.88
CA VAL A 29 -2.22 10.41 -8.14
C VAL A 29 -2.60 11.48 -9.18
N ARG A 30 -2.73 12.77 -8.82
CA ARG A 30 -3.26 13.79 -9.75
C ARG A 30 -2.25 14.71 -10.44
N ASP A 31 -1.11 15.04 -9.84
CA ASP A 31 -0.27 16.14 -10.37
C ASP A 31 0.77 15.75 -11.44
N SER A 32 0.89 14.45 -11.76
CA SER A 32 1.81 13.95 -12.80
C SER A 32 1.15 13.63 -14.15
N ARG A 33 -0.18 13.72 -14.25
CA ARG A 33 -0.94 13.37 -15.48
C ARG A 33 -1.65 14.54 -16.16
N THR A 34 -1.75 15.70 -15.52
CA THR A 34 -2.43 16.90 -16.04
C THR A 34 -1.50 17.87 -16.75
N ALA A 35 -0.19 17.85 -16.45
CA ALA A 35 0.79 18.78 -17.01
C ALA A 35 1.36 18.37 -18.39
N ALA A 36 1.14 17.14 -18.85
CA ALA A 36 1.80 16.60 -20.06
C ALA A 36 0.93 16.62 -21.33
N ASP A 37 -0.40 16.56 -21.23
CA ASP A 37 -1.31 16.40 -22.39
C ASP A 37 -2.04 17.71 -22.79
N ALA A 38 -1.73 18.85 -22.17
CA ALA A 38 -2.39 20.13 -22.45
C ALA A 38 -1.80 20.91 -23.66
N GLU A 39 -0.66 20.50 -24.23
CA GLU A 39 0.02 21.23 -25.32
C GLU A 39 0.16 20.44 -26.64
N ALA A 40 -0.80 19.58 -26.97
CA ALA A 40 -0.94 19.08 -28.34
C ALA A 40 -2.40 18.72 -28.69
N THR A 41 -3.08 19.60 -29.44
CA THR A 41 -3.77 19.29 -30.71
C THR A 41 -4.74 20.43 -31.07
N ASN A 42 -4.32 21.32 -31.96
CA ASN A 42 -5.24 22.11 -32.77
C ASN A 42 -4.82 22.05 -34.24
N ARG A 43 -5.33 21.04 -34.97
CA ARG A 43 -5.67 21.18 -36.40
C ARG A 43 -6.47 19.99 -36.92
N THR A 44 -7.65 20.31 -37.44
CA THR A 44 -8.54 19.48 -38.25
C THR A 44 -7.84 18.96 -39.52
N VAL A 45 -8.06 17.69 -39.91
CA VAL A 45 -8.50 17.26 -41.27
C VAL A 45 -9.37 15.99 -41.13
N GLU A 46 -10.27 15.82 -42.10
CA GLU A 46 -11.46 14.96 -42.18
C GLU A 46 -11.23 13.64 -42.97
N VAL A 47 -12.21 12.70 -42.91
CA VAL A 47 -12.45 11.49 -43.78
C VAL A 47 -11.34 10.39 -43.80
N VAL A 48 -11.59 9.07 -43.67
CA VAL A 48 -12.49 8.16 -44.41
C VAL A 48 -12.80 6.85 -43.63
N ASP A 49 -14.00 6.32 -43.85
CA ASP A 49 -14.59 5.04 -43.40
C ASP A 49 -13.91 3.77 -43.96
N THR A 50 -13.75 2.68 -43.19
CA THR A 50 -14.14 1.32 -43.64
C THR A 50 -14.14 0.26 -42.53
N SER A 51 -15.23 -0.51 -42.50
CA SER A 51 -15.45 -1.77 -41.76
C SER A 51 -14.45 -2.89 -42.11
N LEU A 52 -14.20 -3.82 -41.16
CA LEU A 52 -14.33 -5.27 -41.39
C LEU A 52 -14.30 -6.13 -40.11
N GLU A 53 -15.06 -7.22 -40.10
CA GLU A 53 -15.28 -8.14 -38.97
C GLU A 53 -14.36 -9.38 -38.97
N ALA A 54 -14.43 -10.12 -37.85
CA ALA A 54 -14.43 -11.59 -37.75
C ALA A 54 -13.12 -12.41 -37.66
N SER A 55 -12.94 -13.01 -36.47
CA SER A 55 -12.71 -14.46 -36.20
C SER A 55 -11.69 -15.29 -37.01
N VAL A 56 -10.88 -16.12 -36.30
CA VAL A 56 -11.10 -17.59 -36.18
C VAL A 56 -10.05 -18.28 -35.28
N LYS A 57 -10.50 -19.38 -34.65
CA LYS A 57 -9.87 -20.27 -33.66
C LYS A 57 -8.60 -21.05 -34.08
N ALA A 58 -7.76 -21.31 -33.06
CA ALA A 58 -7.15 -22.60 -32.66
C ALA A 58 -6.18 -23.39 -33.56
N SER A 59 -5.05 -23.84 -32.99
CA SER A 59 -4.86 -25.23 -32.49
C SER A 59 -3.37 -25.58 -32.31
N ALA A 60 -3.07 -26.61 -31.52
CA ALA A 60 -1.72 -27.06 -31.14
C ALA A 60 -1.04 -27.95 -32.21
N THR A 61 0.29 -28.18 -32.09
CA THR A 61 0.87 -29.51 -31.73
C THR A 61 2.42 -29.48 -31.78
N LYS A 62 3.07 -30.26 -30.91
CA LYS A 62 4.54 -30.50 -30.83
C LYS A 62 4.83 -32.01 -30.99
N PRO A 63 5.93 -32.41 -31.67
CA PRO A 63 6.94 -33.33 -31.07
C PRO A 63 8.39 -32.79 -31.26
N SER A 64 9.37 -33.00 -30.35
CA SER A 64 10.26 -34.19 -30.19
C SER A 64 11.18 -34.44 -31.41
N ALA A 65 12.50 -34.70 -31.34
CA ALA A 65 13.41 -35.13 -30.25
C ALA A 65 14.86 -34.55 -30.51
N LYS A 66 15.72 -34.28 -29.52
CA LYS A 66 16.67 -35.16 -28.80
C LYS A 66 17.87 -35.70 -29.63
N GLU A 67 19.07 -35.15 -29.40
CA GLU A 67 20.34 -35.88 -29.52
C GLU A 67 21.36 -35.38 -28.48
N THR A 68 22.45 -36.12 -28.23
CA THR A 68 23.31 -35.98 -27.05
C THR A 68 24.74 -36.43 -27.37
N VAL A 69 25.76 -35.61 -27.07
CA VAL A 69 27.16 -36.04 -26.98
C VAL A 69 27.83 -35.33 -25.79
N LYS A 70 28.75 -36.03 -25.12
CA LYS A 70 29.53 -35.59 -23.95
C LYS A 70 31.01 -35.38 -24.32
N ASP A 71 31.77 -34.85 -23.36
CA ASP A 71 33.19 -35.08 -23.02
C ASP A 71 33.84 -33.70 -22.74
N ASP A 72 34.06 -33.23 -21.50
CA ASP A 72 34.71 -33.76 -20.28
C ASP A 72 36.25 -33.51 -20.24
N ILE A 73 36.82 -33.44 -19.04
CA ILE A 73 38.22 -33.07 -18.66
C ILE A 73 38.48 -31.54 -18.60
N SER A 74 39.20 -30.95 -17.63
CA SER A 74 39.37 -31.15 -16.17
C SER A 74 40.19 -29.96 -15.58
N LYS A 75 40.12 -29.77 -14.26
CA LYS A 75 40.91 -28.92 -13.31
C LYS A 75 42.29 -28.38 -13.79
N LYS A 76 42.85 -27.27 -13.25
CA LYS A 76 43.29 -27.16 -11.83
C LYS A 76 43.94 -25.79 -11.44
N GLU A 77 43.55 -25.26 -10.27
CA GLU A 77 44.29 -24.44 -9.23
C GLU A 77 45.02 -23.08 -9.50
N THR A 78 44.64 -22.08 -8.68
CA THR A 78 45.39 -20.92 -8.09
C THR A 78 46.32 -21.37 -6.91
N PRO A 79 47.19 -20.56 -6.21
CA PRO A 79 47.00 -19.15 -5.74
C PRO A 79 48.28 -18.25 -5.53
N SER A 80 48.11 -17.12 -4.81
CA SER A 80 49.07 -16.33 -3.97
C SER A 80 50.19 -15.49 -4.65
N GLU A 81 50.23 -14.14 -4.55
CA GLU A 81 50.70 -13.22 -3.44
C GLU A 81 52.20 -12.82 -3.57
N GLU A 82 52.74 -11.63 -3.25
CA GLU A 82 52.26 -10.31 -2.71
C GLU A 82 53.27 -9.17 -3.11
N SER A 83 52.91 -7.86 -3.03
CA SER A 83 53.88 -6.73 -2.88
C SER A 83 53.21 -5.36 -2.59
N SER A 84 53.93 -4.46 -1.90
CA SER A 84 53.42 -3.28 -1.16
C SER A 84 53.92 -1.88 -1.61
N LEU A 85 53.29 -0.82 -1.04
CA LEU A 85 53.79 0.53 -0.67
C LEU A 85 53.53 1.82 -1.53
N ALA A 86 53.00 2.84 -0.80
CA ALA A 86 53.34 4.28 -0.79
C ALA A 86 52.66 5.32 -1.73
N VAL A 87 51.53 5.86 -1.25
CA VAL A 87 51.09 7.28 -1.10
C VAL A 87 51.85 8.42 -1.84
N LYS A 88 51.07 9.31 -2.49
CA LYS A 88 51.28 10.79 -2.53
C LYS A 88 49.93 11.54 -2.48
N GLU A 89 49.97 12.79 -2.04
CA GLU A 89 48.82 13.61 -1.57
C GLU A 89 48.13 14.48 -2.66
N GLN A 90 46.82 14.74 -2.44
CA GLN A 90 45.93 15.93 -2.67
C GLN A 90 46.29 17.08 -3.66
N PRO A 91 45.35 17.96 -4.10
CA PRO A 91 44.13 18.49 -3.44
C PRO A 91 42.80 17.95 -4.04
N ASP A 92 41.65 17.93 -3.36
CA ASP A 92 40.90 18.96 -2.60
C ASP A 92 40.35 20.09 -3.47
N ASP A 93 39.10 19.93 -3.92
CA ASP A 93 38.27 21.02 -4.44
C ASP A 93 36.82 20.75 -4.02
N SER A 94 36.41 21.42 -2.94
CA SER A 94 35.11 21.24 -2.30
C SER A 94 34.01 21.96 -3.10
N VAL A 95 33.46 21.28 -4.09
CA VAL A 95 32.10 21.59 -4.56
C VAL A 95 31.10 21.00 -3.57
N GLU A 96 30.75 21.80 -2.56
CA GLU A 96 29.47 21.67 -1.88
C GLU A 96 28.38 21.89 -2.92
N ALA A 97 27.98 20.79 -3.57
CA ALA A 97 26.66 20.71 -4.16
C ALA A 97 25.69 20.78 -2.98
N GLU A 98 25.19 21.99 -2.69
CA GLU A 98 23.96 22.14 -1.94
C GLU A 98 22.91 21.29 -2.65
N VAL A 99 22.67 20.10 -2.10
CA VAL A 99 21.42 19.39 -2.30
C VAL A 99 20.37 20.30 -1.71
N SER A 100 19.88 21.21 -2.57
CA SER A 100 18.64 21.93 -2.35
C SER A 100 17.68 20.88 -1.85
N ALA A 101 17.25 21.03 -0.59
CA ALA A 101 16.10 20.30 -0.13
C ALA A 101 15.03 20.58 -1.19
N ASN A 102 14.53 19.51 -1.84
CA ASN A 102 13.20 19.62 -2.37
C ASN A 102 12.37 19.86 -1.12
N ASP A 103 11.85 21.08 -0.98
CA ASP A 103 10.84 21.40 0.01
C ASP A 103 9.68 20.45 -0.28
N ALA A 104 9.69 19.31 0.41
CA ALA A 104 8.54 18.45 0.51
C ALA A 104 7.52 19.32 1.22
N VAL A 105 6.58 19.86 0.44
CA VAL A 105 5.44 20.62 0.95
C VAL A 105 4.79 19.72 1.98
N GLN A 106 4.99 20.04 3.27
CA GLN A 106 4.36 19.30 4.34
C GLN A 106 2.86 19.58 4.23
N GLU A 107 2.12 18.62 3.68
CA GLU A 107 0.68 18.70 3.56
C GLU A 107 0.10 18.90 4.95
N ASN A 108 -0.46 20.09 5.19
CA ASN A 108 -1.17 20.40 6.41
C ASN A 108 -2.45 19.55 6.44
N LYS A 109 -2.44 18.45 7.19
CA LYS A 109 -3.59 17.52 7.22
C LYS A 109 -4.89 18.21 7.63
N GLU A 110 -4.82 19.24 8.48
CA GLU A 110 -6.01 20.00 8.88
C GLU A 110 -6.62 20.78 7.70
N GLU A 111 -5.78 21.36 6.83
CA GLU A 111 -6.21 22.02 5.58
C GLU A 111 -6.78 20.99 4.59
N TYR A 112 -6.08 19.86 4.41
CA TYR A 112 -6.58 18.76 3.58
C TYR A 112 -7.97 18.29 4.01
N TYR A 113 -8.20 18.05 5.31
CA TYR A 113 -9.51 17.61 5.80
C TYR A 113 -10.58 18.71 5.71
N GLN A 114 -10.23 19.99 5.86
CA GLN A 114 -11.16 21.10 5.64
C GLN A 114 -11.66 21.20 4.19
N GLU A 115 -10.84 20.80 3.21
CA GLU A 115 -11.23 20.77 1.79
C GLU A 115 -11.96 19.48 1.38
N ASN A 116 -11.61 18.34 1.99
CA ASN A 116 -11.99 17.00 1.52
C ASN A 116 -12.96 16.24 2.43
N ALA A 117 -13.30 16.77 3.60
CA ALA A 117 -14.17 16.11 4.58
C ALA A 117 -14.92 17.11 5.48
N THR A 118 -15.88 16.60 6.26
CA THR A 118 -16.34 17.25 7.48
C THR A 118 -15.53 16.69 8.65
N VAL A 119 -14.75 17.54 9.34
CA VAL A 119 -14.06 17.16 10.58
C VAL A 119 -15.09 17.09 11.72
N VAL A 120 -15.24 15.90 12.29
CA VAL A 120 -16.12 15.64 13.44
C VAL A 120 -15.37 15.91 14.75
N GLU A 121 -14.16 15.37 14.87
CA GLU A 121 -13.34 15.50 16.07
C GLU A 121 -11.84 15.50 15.74
N VAL A 122 -11.05 16.20 16.56
CA VAL A 122 -9.59 16.16 16.56
C VAL A 122 -9.11 15.79 17.96
N ILE A 123 -8.45 14.64 18.08
CA ILE A 123 -8.07 14.03 19.36
C ILE A 123 -6.54 14.05 19.46
N ASP A 124 -6.01 14.48 20.60
CA ASP A 124 -4.59 14.35 20.93
C ASP A 124 -4.29 12.88 21.26
N ALA A 125 -3.42 12.22 20.49
CA ALA A 125 -3.25 10.77 20.57
C ALA A 125 -2.74 10.34 21.96
N SER A 126 -1.87 11.14 22.59
CA SER A 126 -1.38 10.94 23.96
C SER A 126 -2.46 11.03 25.06
N LYS A 127 -3.68 11.48 24.72
CA LYS A 127 -4.82 11.63 25.62
C LYS A 127 -5.99 10.69 25.31
N SER A 128 -5.86 9.86 24.27
CA SER A 128 -6.91 8.90 23.91
C SER A 128 -7.01 7.77 24.94
N GLU A 129 -8.22 7.53 25.44
CA GLU A 129 -8.54 6.33 26.24
C GLU A 129 -8.99 5.15 25.35
N ASP A 130 -9.27 5.40 24.07
CA ASP A 130 -9.78 4.40 23.10
C ASP A 130 -8.66 3.71 22.28
N THR A 131 -7.43 4.19 22.35
CA THR A 131 -6.28 3.59 21.65
C THR A 131 -5.95 2.23 22.28
N PRO A 132 -6.15 1.10 21.58
CA PRO A 132 -6.01 -0.21 22.19
C PRO A 132 -4.54 -0.56 22.41
N THR A 133 -4.29 -1.35 23.44
CA THR A 133 -2.98 -1.96 23.66
C THR A 133 -2.74 -3.18 22.75
N GLU A 134 -1.48 -3.62 22.61
CA GLU A 134 -1.11 -4.76 21.75
C GLU A 134 -1.89 -6.05 22.08
N ASP A 135 -2.19 -6.34 23.35
CA ASP A 135 -3.00 -7.50 23.75
C ASP A 135 -4.49 -7.32 23.43
N GLU A 136 -5.03 -6.12 23.63
CA GLU A 136 -6.43 -5.76 23.30
C GLU A 136 -6.70 -5.83 21.80
N VAL A 137 -5.84 -5.24 20.95
CA VAL A 137 -6.02 -5.27 19.50
C VAL A 137 -5.83 -6.68 18.94
N THR A 138 -4.94 -7.48 19.53
CA THR A 138 -4.75 -8.90 19.18
C THR A 138 -5.99 -9.72 19.52
N ALA A 139 -6.63 -9.46 20.67
CA ALA A 139 -7.88 -10.10 21.04
C ALA A 139 -9.04 -9.70 20.11
N LEU A 140 -9.19 -8.40 19.83
CA LEU A 140 -10.20 -7.84 18.94
C LEU A 140 -10.14 -8.43 17.52
N LEU A 141 -8.95 -8.42 16.91
CA LEU A 141 -8.76 -8.93 15.55
C LEU A 141 -8.95 -10.45 15.48
N ARG A 142 -8.52 -11.18 16.53
CA ARG A 142 -8.78 -12.63 16.65
C ARG A 142 -10.27 -12.96 16.80
N GLU A 143 -11.03 -12.19 17.58
CA GLU A 143 -12.48 -12.36 17.71
C GLU A 143 -13.20 -12.13 16.37
N ARG A 144 -12.73 -11.13 15.59
CA ARG A 144 -13.22 -10.80 14.24
C ARG A 144 -12.68 -11.78 13.15
N GLY A 145 -11.98 -12.85 13.52
CA GLY A 145 -11.51 -13.90 12.62
C GLY A 145 -10.18 -13.62 11.89
N PHE A 146 -9.61 -12.42 12.06
CA PHE A 146 -8.34 -12.00 11.46
C PHE A 146 -7.15 -12.63 12.20
N THR A 147 -6.86 -13.89 11.87
CA THR A 147 -5.95 -14.76 12.65
C THR A 147 -4.76 -15.31 11.88
N ARG A 148 -4.70 -15.09 10.56
CA ARG A 148 -3.73 -15.73 9.66
C ARG A 148 -2.44 -14.93 9.47
N PHE A 149 -2.53 -13.60 9.52
CA PHE A 149 -1.41 -12.68 9.31
C PHE A 149 -1.06 -12.02 10.65
N PRO A 150 0.22 -11.62 10.85
CA PRO A 150 0.61 -10.88 12.05
C PRO A 150 -0.12 -9.53 12.10
N VAL A 151 -0.25 -8.99 13.31
CA VAL A 151 -0.64 -7.60 13.54
C VAL A 151 0.65 -6.78 13.58
N THR A 152 0.64 -5.62 12.94
CA THR A 152 1.81 -4.75 12.80
C THR A 152 1.44 -3.30 13.08
N TYR A 153 2.45 -2.48 13.38
CA TYR A 153 2.36 -1.02 13.47
C TYR A 153 3.49 -0.39 12.65
N GLU A 154 3.44 0.91 12.41
CA GLU A 154 4.52 1.65 11.71
C GLU A 154 4.99 2.92 12.42
N PHE A 155 4.20 3.44 13.36
CA PHE A 155 4.55 4.59 14.19
C PHE A 155 4.50 4.20 15.66
N ALA A 156 5.49 4.63 16.42
CA ALA A 156 5.46 4.56 17.87
C ALA A 156 4.52 5.64 18.46
N GLU A 157 4.25 5.54 19.75
CA GLU A 157 3.64 6.62 20.55
C GLU A 157 4.45 7.92 20.38
N GLY A 158 3.78 9.03 20.03
CA GLY A 158 4.43 10.32 19.73
C GLY A 158 4.81 10.55 18.26
N GLY A 159 4.54 9.60 17.36
CA GLY A 159 4.60 9.82 15.90
C GLY A 159 5.92 9.48 15.20
N ASP A 160 6.90 8.95 15.92
CA ASP A 160 8.15 8.44 15.33
C ASP A 160 7.88 7.22 14.43
N TYR A 161 8.33 7.26 13.18
CA TYR A 161 8.19 6.15 12.24
C TYR A 161 9.25 5.07 12.49
N GLU A 162 8.81 3.86 12.86
CA GLU A 162 9.68 2.70 13.10
C GLU A 162 9.74 1.72 11.90
N GLY A 163 8.87 1.94 10.89
CA GLY A 163 8.66 0.98 9.80
C GLY A 163 7.79 -0.21 10.23
N THR A 164 7.37 -1.03 9.27
CA THR A 164 6.42 -2.14 9.50
C THR A 164 6.98 -3.15 10.52
N THR A 165 6.47 -3.08 11.75
CA THR A 165 6.94 -3.86 12.90
C THR A 165 5.83 -4.74 13.46
N GLU A 166 6.11 -6.03 13.67
CA GLU A 166 5.17 -6.99 14.26
C GLU A 166 5.06 -6.80 15.78
N ILE A 167 3.83 -6.72 16.30
CA ILE A 167 3.57 -6.60 17.74
C ILE A 167 3.78 -7.94 18.45
N THR A 168 4.07 -7.93 19.76
CA THR A 168 4.18 -9.19 20.51
C THR A 168 2.79 -9.78 20.81
N GLY A 169 1.77 -8.93 20.88
CA GLY A 169 0.37 -9.30 21.10
C GLY A 169 0.04 -9.75 22.54
N ASP A 170 0.99 -9.58 23.45
CA ASP A 170 0.87 -9.82 24.89
C ASP A 170 1.37 -8.65 25.76
N SER A 171 1.76 -7.54 25.13
CA SER A 171 2.23 -6.33 25.81
C SER A 171 1.12 -5.29 26.00
N ARG A 172 1.31 -4.40 26.99
CA ARG A 172 0.42 -3.27 27.26
C ARG A 172 0.89 -1.97 26.60
N LYS A 173 1.70 -2.07 25.54
CA LYS A 173 2.06 -0.91 24.72
C LYS A 173 0.87 -0.48 23.86
N THR A 174 0.78 0.81 23.58
CA THR A 174 -0.14 1.41 22.61
C THR A 174 0.66 1.89 21.39
N HIS A 175 0.01 1.86 20.23
CA HIS A 175 0.51 2.44 18.98
C HIS A 175 -0.68 3.11 18.27
N PRO A 176 -0.48 4.24 17.57
CA PRO A 176 -1.60 5.01 17.01
C PRO A 176 -2.31 4.32 15.84
N ILE A 177 -1.60 3.46 15.10
CA ILE A 177 -2.17 2.65 14.01
C ILE A 177 -1.70 1.21 14.19
N TYR A 178 -2.66 0.28 14.25
CA TYR A 178 -2.41 -1.13 14.00
C TYR A 178 -2.97 -1.54 12.64
N GLN A 179 -2.28 -2.45 11.96
CA GLN A 179 -2.74 -3.04 10.70
C GLN A 179 -2.50 -4.56 10.67
N THR A 180 -3.39 -5.29 10.01
CA THR A 180 -3.16 -6.67 9.59
C THR A 180 -3.77 -6.91 8.20
N TYR A 181 -3.50 -8.06 7.61
CA TYR A 181 -4.06 -8.45 6.32
C TYR A 181 -5.10 -9.56 6.45
N PHE A 182 -6.03 -9.58 5.51
CA PHE A 182 -6.97 -10.66 5.33
C PHE A 182 -6.99 -11.07 3.85
N GLU A 183 -6.91 -12.37 3.59
CA GLU A 183 -7.11 -12.96 2.26
C GLU A 183 -8.53 -13.55 2.27
N ALA A 184 -9.44 -12.92 1.53
CA ALA A 184 -10.84 -13.32 1.46
C ALA A 184 -10.99 -14.66 0.68
N ASP A 185 -12.16 -15.30 0.80
CA ASP A 185 -12.42 -16.60 0.17
C ASP A 185 -12.31 -16.59 -1.37
N ASN A 186 -12.47 -15.41 -1.99
CA ASN A 186 -12.27 -15.19 -3.42
C ASN A 186 -10.79 -14.97 -3.83
N GLY A 187 -9.88 -14.84 -2.86
CA GLY A 187 -8.45 -14.58 -3.04
C GLY A 187 -8.06 -13.09 -3.08
N ASP A 188 -9.00 -12.15 -2.90
CA ASP A 188 -8.68 -10.74 -2.76
C ASP A 188 -8.01 -10.44 -1.42
N ILE A 189 -7.07 -9.49 -1.43
CA ILE A 189 -6.35 -9.03 -0.26
C ILE A 189 -6.99 -7.75 0.26
N TRP A 190 -7.22 -7.77 1.56
CA TRP A 190 -7.75 -6.68 2.36
C TRP A 190 -6.73 -6.27 3.42
N THR A 191 -6.65 -4.98 3.71
CA THR A 191 -5.92 -4.46 4.88
C THR A 191 -6.94 -4.03 5.91
N ILE A 192 -6.81 -4.53 7.14
CA ILE A 192 -7.66 -4.18 8.28
C ILE A 192 -6.86 -3.21 9.15
N PHE A 193 -7.44 -2.06 9.48
CA PHE A 193 -6.85 -1.05 10.34
C PHE A 193 -7.59 -0.98 11.67
N VAL A 194 -6.86 -0.70 12.75
CA VAL A 194 -7.43 -0.26 14.03
C VAL A 194 -6.73 1.03 14.43
N ILE A 195 -7.48 2.13 14.47
CA ILE A 195 -6.99 3.49 14.74
C ILE A 195 -7.92 4.13 15.77
N ASN A 196 -7.40 4.56 16.92
CA ASN A 196 -8.21 5.06 18.05
C ASN A 196 -9.41 4.15 18.40
N GLY A 197 -9.18 2.83 18.43
CA GLY A 197 -10.21 1.82 18.69
C GLY A 197 -11.16 1.50 17.52
N ASN A 198 -11.29 2.39 16.54
CA ASN A 198 -12.14 2.21 15.36
C ASN A 198 -11.53 1.21 14.38
N VAL A 199 -12.33 0.24 13.93
CA VAL A 199 -11.94 -0.74 12.92
C VAL A 199 -12.41 -0.30 11.54
N MET A 200 -11.50 -0.31 10.56
CA MET A 200 -11.78 0.00 9.16
C MET A 200 -11.10 -1.04 8.25
N ALA A 201 -11.56 -1.18 7.01
CA ALA A 201 -10.94 -2.07 6.04
C ALA A 201 -10.77 -1.43 4.65
N ASN A 202 -9.61 -1.64 4.06
CA ASN A 202 -9.28 -1.30 2.68
C ASN A 202 -9.30 -2.58 1.83
N PRO A 203 -10.22 -2.75 0.87
CA PRO A 203 -10.17 -3.84 -0.10
C PRO A 203 -9.07 -3.58 -1.13
N ALA A 204 -7.81 -3.78 -0.72
CA ALA A 204 -6.63 -3.38 -1.49
C ALA A 204 -6.61 -3.98 -2.90
N SER A 205 -6.95 -5.27 -3.05
CA SER A 205 -7.03 -5.91 -4.38
C SER A 205 -8.14 -5.35 -5.27
N TYR A 206 -9.27 -4.90 -4.70
CA TYR A 206 -10.34 -4.25 -5.45
C TYR A 206 -9.95 -2.81 -5.84
N ASN A 207 -9.45 -2.01 -4.90
CA ASN A 207 -9.06 -0.62 -5.16
C ASN A 207 -7.99 -0.47 -6.26
N LEU A 208 -7.11 -1.47 -6.45
CA LEU A 208 -6.14 -1.51 -7.54
C LEU A 208 -6.75 -1.75 -8.94
N ARG A 209 -7.99 -2.25 -9.02
CA ARG A 209 -8.71 -2.60 -10.27
C ARG A 209 -10.09 -1.93 -10.41
N SER A 210 -10.48 -1.14 -9.42
CA SER A 210 -11.78 -0.50 -9.30
C SER A 210 -12.05 0.48 -10.45
N PRO A 211 -13.30 0.60 -10.93
CA PRO A 211 -13.69 1.65 -11.86
C PRO A 211 -13.79 3.03 -11.19
N HIS A 212 -13.80 3.09 -9.86
CA HIS A 212 -14.02 4.34 -9.11
C HIS A 212 -12.85 5.31 -9.24
N PRO A 213 -13.13 6.63 -9.30
CA PRO A 213 -12.10 7.66 -9.43
C PRO A 213 -11.33 7.95 -8.12
N VAL A 214 -11.76 7.35 -7.01
CA VAL A 214 -11.24 7.52 -5.65
C VAL A 214 -11.20 6.17 -4.93
N GLN A 215 -10.49 6.11 -3.81
CA GLN A 215 -10.42 4.90 -2.98
C GLN A 215 -11.79 4.62 -2.32
N LEU A 216 -12.14 3.34 -2.25
CA LEU A 216 -13.24 2.83 -1.43
C LEU A 216 -12.69 2.28 -0.11
N LEU A 217 -13.33 2.64 1.01
CA LEU A 217 -13.06 2.09 2.34
C LEU A 217 -14.34 1.53 2.97
N ILE A 218 -14.19 0.50 3.79
CA ILE A 218 -15.25 -0.05 4.64
C ILE A 218 -15.05 0.47 6.07
N SER A 219 -16.13 0.96 6.69
CA SER A 219 -16.15 1.41 8.09
C SER A 219 -17.36 0.82 8.82
N GLU A 220 -17.32 0.83 10.15
CA GLU A 220 -18.48 0.47 11.00
C GLU A 220 -19.44 1.66 11.20
N THR A 221 -19.06 2.85 10.73
CA THR A 221 -19.86 4.08 10.73
C THR A 221 -19.77 4.78 9.37
N GLU A 222 -20.30 6.01 9.25
CA GLU A 222 -20.02 6.93 8.13
C GLU A 222 -18.69 7.69 8.30
N GLU A 223 -18.06 7.54 9.47
CA GLU A 223 -16.82 8.23 9.83
C GLU A 223 -15.59 7.37 9.51
N LEU A 224 -14.49 8.04 9.23
CA LEU A 224 -13.15 7.49 9.14
C LEU A 224 -12.28 8.15 10.21
N THR A 225 -11.52 7.33 10.93
CA THR A 225 -10.45 7.82 11.81
C THR A 225 -9.13 7.75 11.07
N SER A 226 -8.33 8.80 11.17
CA SER A 226 -6.98 8.87 10.62
C SER A 226 -6.00 9.37 11.67
N TYR A 227 -4.71 9.14 11.48
CA TYR A 227 -3.66 9.64 12.37
C TYR A 227 -2.69 10.56 11.62
N ASP A 228 -2.32 11.65 12.28
CA ASP A 228 -1.25 12.55 11.88
C ASP A 228 -0.07 12.42 12.82
N ASN A 229 1.03 11.87 12.28
CA ASN A 229 2.27 11.68 13.01
C ASN A 229 3.08 12.99 13.13
N GLN A 230 2.72 14.06 12.41
CA GLN A 230 3.39 15.37 12.54
C GLN A 230 2.87 16.16 13.76
N THR A 231 1.58 16.07 14.06
CA THR A 231 0.96 16.76 15.20
C THR A 231 0.57 15.85 16.37
N ASP A 232 0.80 14.54 16.24
CA ASP A 232 0.40 13.46 17.17
C ASP A 232 -1.11 13.47 17.49
N ARG A 233 -1.93 13.48 16.43
CA ARG A 233 -3.39 13.63 16.52
C ARG A 233 -4.14 12.62 15.69
N TYR A 234 -5.30 12.21 16.19
CA TYR A 234 -6.33 11.59 15.37
C TYR A 234 -7.27 12.65 14.80
N PHE A 235 -7.72 12.43 13.57
CA PHE A 235 -8.81 13.18 12.95
C PHE A 235 -9.95 12.19 12.66
N VAL A 236 -11.11 12.43 13.27
CA VAL A 236 -12.36 11.72 12.98
C VAL A 236 -13.15 12.57 11.98
N THR A 237 -13.49 11.97 10.84
CA THR A 237 -13.97 12.72 9.67
C THR A 237 -15.05 11.97 8.91
N ILE A 238 -16.03 12.68 8.35
CA ILE A 238 -16.92 12.16 7.31
C ILE A 238 -16.37 12.68 5.97
N PRO A 239 -15.74 11.84 5.13
CA PRO A 239 -15.14 12.29 3.88
C PRO A 239 -16.22 12.72 2.86
N ASN A 240 -15.85 13.62 1.95
CA ASN A 240 -16.64 13.88 0.76
C ASN A 240 -16.46 12.71 -0.23
N ASP A 241 -17.53 12.29 -0.92
CA ASP A 241 -17.50 11.23 -1.95
C ASP A 241 -16.45 11.49 -3.05
N SER A 242 -16.09 12.76 -3.28
CA SER A 242 -15.06 13.18 -4.22
C SER A 242 -13.61 12.93 -3.76
N ALA A 243 -13.41 12.47 -2.52
CA ALA A 243 -12.13 12.15 -1.91
C ALA A 243 -12.02 10.67 -1.53
N VAL A 244 -13.04 10.11 -0.86
CA VAL A 244 -13.11 8.68 -0.47
C VAL A 244 -14.58 8.22 -0.52
N ILE A 245 -14.83 7.04 -1.10
CA ILE A 245 -16.13 6.36 -0.99
C ILE A 245 -16.13 5.53 0.29
N VAL A 246 -17.11 5.75 1.18
CA VAL A 246 -17.27 4.95 2.41
C VAL A 246 -18.47 4.04 2.29
N LYS A 247 -18.25 2.73 2.42
CA LYS A 247 -19.32 1.74 2.59
C LYS A 247 -19.38 1.33 4.06
N THR A 248 -20.47 1.70 4.73
CA THR A 248 -20.74 1.29 6.11
C THR A 248 -21.23 -0.16 6.18
N VAL A 249 -20.83 -0.90 7.22
CA VAL A 249 -21.33 -2.24 7.58
C VAL A 249 -21.54 -2.33 9.11
N ASP A 250 -22.46 -3.18 9.58
CA ASP A 250 -22.74 -3.33 11.02
C ASP A 250 -21.52 -3.80 11.84
N ARG A 251 -20.66 -4.63 11.24
CA ARG A 251 -19.43 -5.15 11.84
C ARG A 251 -18.41 -5.60 10.79
N ILE A 252 -17.16 -5.16 10.92
CA ILE A 252 -16.02 -5.64 10.11
C ILE A 252 -15.43 -6.89 10.77
N ASP A 253 -15.74 -8.04 10.19
CA ASP A 253 -15.11 -9.32 10.51
C ASP A 253 -14.93 -10.17 9.25
N ALA A 254 -14.27 -11.31 9.37
CA ALA A 254 -14.00 -12.22 8.27
C ALA A 254 -15.28 -12.71 7.55
N GLN A 255 -16.41 -12.83 8.25
CA GLN A 255 -17.68 -13.23 7.63
C GLN A 255 -18.26 -12.08 6.81
N THR A 256 -18.28 -10.86 7.34
CA THR A 256 -18.75 -9.68 6.59
C THR A 256 -17.90 -9.47 5.34
N ILE A 257 -16.57 -9.48 5.46
CA ILE A 257 -15.67 -9.26 4.30
C ILE A 257 -15.87 -10.34 3.22
N ASN A 258 -15.99 -11.62 3.60
CA ASN A 258 -16.28 -12.69 2.65
C ASN A 258 -17.68 -12.62 2.00
N SER A 259 -18.58 -11.76 2.50
CA SER A 259 -19.92 -11.54 1.92
C SER A 259 -19.99 -10.35 0.96
N ILE A 260 -19.05 -9.41 1.04
CA ILE A 260 -18.99 -8.24 0.13
C ILE A 260 -18.49 -8.70 -1.24
N THR A 261 -19.17 -8.26 -2.30
CA THR A 261 -18.83 -8.62 -3.69
C THR A 261 -18.30 -7.44 -4.48
N ASP A 262 -17.53 -7.72 -5.54
CA ASP A 262 -17.12 -6.69 -6.52
C ASP A 262 -18.34 -5.95 -7.09
N GLU A 263 -19.40 -6.68 -7.46
CA GLU A 263 -20.63 -6.08 -8.01
C GLU A 263 -21.30 -5.14 -7.00
N GLU A 264 -21.25 -5.45 -5.70
CA GLU A 264 -21.75 -4.55 -4.66
C GLU A 264 -20.88 -3.29 -4.51
N MET A 265 -19.55 -3.42 -4.66
CA MET A 265 -18.62 -2.29 -4.57
C MET A 265 -18.63 -1.41 -5.82
N ASP A 266 -18.82 -1.98 -7.02
CA ASP A 266 -18.91 -1.29 -8.31
C ASP A 266 -20.17 -0.40 -8.43
N ASN A 267 -21.20 -0.66 -7.60
CA ASN A 267 -22.51 0.00 -7.63
C ASN A 267 -22.67 1.14 -6.57
N LEU A 268 -21.57 1.58 -5.96
CA LEU A 268 -21.52 2.74 -5.04
C LEU A 268 -21.25 4.04 -5.81
#